data_AF-A0A417FAG3-F1
#
_entry.id   AF-A0A417FAG3-F1
#
_cell.length_a   1.000
_cell.length_b   1.000
_cell.length_c   1.000
_cell.angle_alpha   90.00
_cell.angle_beta   90.00
_cell.angle_gamma   90.00
#
_symmetry.space_group_name_H-M   'P 1'
#
loop_
_entity.id
_entity.type
_entity.pdbx_description
1 polymer ?
#
loop_
_entity_poly.entity_id
_entity_poly.type
_entity_poly.pdbx_seq_one_letter_code
_entity_poly.pdbx_strand_id
1 'polypeptide(L)'
;MAGGFGRCGLHTAQTAAGGRLPAYEAGLVAAARLYRALQQCDFYTDGRLRLCCAGQRAGPVYTAGAERSQCGSCLPCTAAEGGVNVINTILFDMGGTLEDIWYNDQTIHSVTGELRTFLNEHDLGTGCNDITFWNKLNSGIRTYKQWSESNELEKKPEEIWPEYYMADFNLDRERLQEVAEQLAGMWEVTYYHRELRPKVKETLEELKKRGYHLGVISNTASLYSVFDVLEQYGIRDYFEDVTLSSVTGYRKPHPSIFQISLRQMQAKPEECAYVGDTISRDIIGAKRMHFGAAIQIQSFLSAQKDAGVDAAYQPDHIIRELPELVDYLEERNRAERLTMQ
;
A
#
# COMPACT_ATOMS: atom_id res chain seq x y z
N MET A 1 -22.78 45.70 5.99
CA MET A 1 -23.12 45.15 7.32
C MET A 1 -23.83 43.82 7.07
N ALA A 2 -23.11 42.71 6.90
CA ALA A 2 -22.44 41.89 7.91
C ALA A 2 -23.42 40.95 8.64
N GLY A 3 -23.27 39.66 8.37
CA GLY A 3 -23.88 38.52 9.05
C GLY A 3 -23.64 37.29 8.15
N GLY A 4 -22.78 36.34 8.45
CA GLY A 4 -22.10 35.96 9.68
C GLY A 4 -22.03 34.44 9.64
N PHE A 5 -21.06 33.90 8.89
CA PHE A 5 -20.84 32.45 8.80
C PHE A 5 -20.38 31.91 10.16
N GLY A 6 -21.26 31.17 10.82
CA GLY A 6 -20.96 30.46 12.06
C GLY A 6 -19.98 29.32 11.78
N ARG A 7 -18.85 29.35 12.49
CA ARG A 7 -17.85 28.28 12.53
C ARG A 7 -18.48 27.01 13.10
N CYS A 8 -18.41 25.90 12.37
CA CYS A 8 -18.70 24.58 12.92
C CYS A 8 -17.52 24.18 13.82
N GLY A 9 -17.76 24.12 15.13
CA GLY A 9 -16.75 23.75 16.12
C GLY A 9 -16.42 22.26 16.07
N LEU A 10 -15.15 21.94 16.21
CA LEU A 10 -14.64 20.60 16.49
C LEU A 10 -15.24 20.12 17.83
N HIS A 11 -16.25 19.26 17.76
CA HIS A 11 -16.72 18.51 18.92
C HIS A 11 -15.74 17.36 19.20
N THR A 12 -15.03 17.47 20.32
CA THR A 12 -14.31 16.35 20.93
C THR A 12 -15.32 15.27 21.35
N ALA A 13 -15.14 14.06 20.83
CA ALA A 13 -15.91 12.91 21.28
C ALA A 13 -15.41 12.48 22.66
N GLN A 14 -16.22 12.72 23.70
CA GLN A 14 -16.03 12.14 25.04
C GLN A 14 -16.81 10.83 25.11
N THR A 15 -16.17 9.76 25.58
CA THR A 15 -16.84 8.50 25.94
C THR A 15 -17.59 8.66 27.26
N ALA A 16 -18.65 7.87 27.45
CA ALA A 16 -19.51 7.89 28.65
C ALA A 16 -18.82 7.40 29.95
N ALA A 17 -17.50 7.26 29.96
CA ALA A 17 -16.72 6.87 31.13
C ALA A 17 -15.31 7.50 31.11
N GLY A 18 -15.22 8.84 31.05
CA GLY A 18 -14.11 9.65 31.61
C GLY A 18 -12.63 9.36 31.29
N GLY A 19 -12.32 8.39 30.43
CA GLY A 19 -10.96 8.01 30.04
C GLY A 19 -10.64 8.45 28.62
N ARG A 20 -9.40 8.88 28.38
CA ARG A 20 -8.90 9.08 27.01
C ARG A 20 -8.87 7.72 26.32
N LEU A 21 -9.51 7.62 25.16
CA LEU A 21 -9.30 6.49 24.24
C LEU A 21 -7.80 6.43 23.92
N PRO A 22 -7.17 5.24 23.95
CA PRO A 22 -5.84 5.04 23.41
C PRO A 22 -5.78 5.53 21.96
N ALA A 23 -4.61 6.02 21.52
CA ALA A 23 -4.44 6.58 20.18
C ALA A 23 -4.89 5.61 19.04
N TYR A 24 -4.79 4.30 19.27
CA TYR A 24 -5.24 3.26 18.33
C TYR A 24 -6.76 3.23 18.14
N GLU A 25 -7.57 3.40 19.20
CA GLU A 25 -9.04 3.38 19.11
C GLU A 25 -9.59 4.66 18.46
N ALA A 26 -8.93 5.79 18.69
CA ALA A 26 -9.31 7.06 18.06
C ALA A 26 -9.04 7.06 16.54
N GLY A 27 -7.94 6.44 16.10
CA GLY A 27 -7.63 6.21 14.69
C GLY A 27 -8.65 5.27 14.03
N LEU A 28 -8.98 4.15 14.67
CA LEU A 28 -9.99 3.18 14.20
C LEU A 28 -11.37 3.83 13.95
N VAL A 29 -11.81 4.74 14.82
CA VAL A 29 -13.13 5.41 14.67
C VAL A 29 -13.13 6.44 13.54
N ALA A 30 -12.02 7.14 13.31
CA ALA A 30 -11.88 8.07 12.19
C ALA A 30 -11.77 7.32 10.84
N ALA A 31 -11.00 6.23 10.81
CA ALA A 31 -10.83 5.36 9.64
C ALA A 31 -12.14 4.62 9.27
N ALA A 32 -12.91 4.13 10.26
CA ALA A 32 -14.21 3.50 10.02
C ALA A 32 -15.23 4.44 9.36
N ARG A 33 -15.12 5.76 9.60
CA ARG A 33 -15.96 6.78 8.94
C ARG A 33 -15.54 7.01 7.49
N LEU A 34 -14.24 7.06 7.21
CA LEU A 34 -13.73 7.14 5.83
C LEU A 34 -14.07 5.85 5.05
N TYR A 35 -13.96 4.70 5.71
CA TYR A 35 -14.24 3.39 5.12
C TYR A 35 -15.73 3.17 4.83
N ARG A 36 -16.65 3.59 5.72
CA ARG A 36 -18.08 3.60 5.39
C ARG A 36 -18.41 4.52 4.21
N ALA A 37 -17.69 5.64 4.07
CA ALA A 37 -17.87 6.53 2.93
C ALA A 37 -17.36 5.90 1.62
N LEU A 38 -16.27 5.13 1.68
CA LEU A 38 -15.72 4.39 0.53
C LEU A 38 -16.56 3.14 0.17
N GLN A 39 -17.17 2.47 1.16
CA GLN A 39 -18.07 1.32 0.94
C GLN A 39 -19.46 1.72 0.42
N GLN A 40 -19.90 2.96 0.61
CA GLN A 40 -21.13 3.47 0.00
C GLN A 40 -20.98 3.75 -1.51
N CYS A 41 -19.76 3.73 -2.02
CA CYS A 41 -19.49 3.64 -3.45
C CYS A 41 -19.44 2.15 -3.81
N ASP A 42 -20.56 1.57 -4.24
CA ASP A 42 -20.67 0.19 -4.74
C ASP A 42 -19.65 -0.10 -5.85
N PHE A 43 -18.45 -0.51 -5.47
CA PHE A 43 -17.53 -1.28 -6.28
C PHE A 43 -17.32 -2.58 -5.50
N TYR A 44 -17.51 -3.72 -6.15
CA TYR A 44 -17.44 -5.10 -5.64
C TYR A 44 -18.78 -5.79 -5.32
N THR A 45 -19.34 -6.43 -6.35
CA THR A 45 -20.10 -7.68 -6.19
C THR A 45 -19.58 -8.73 -7.18
N ASP A 46 -19.22 -9.91 -6.66
CA ASP A 46 -19.03 -11.19 -7.36
C ASP A 46 -17.78 -11.39 -8.25
N GLY A 47 -16.58 -10.99 -7.77
CA GLY A 47 -15.31 -11.42 -8.39
C GLY A 47 -15.07 -10.97 -9.84
N ARG A 48 -15.90 -10.05 -10.35
CA ARG A 48 -15.79 -9.42 -11.66
C ARG A 48 -15.88 -7.91 -11.48
N LEU A 49 -14.87 -7.20 -11.95
CA LEU A 49 -14.88 -5.74 -12.03
C LEU A 49 -16.03 -5.32 -12.96
N ARG A 50 -17.15 -4.85 -12.42
CA ARG A 50 -18.17 -4.17 -13.23
C ARG A 50 -17.67 -2.76 -13.53
N LEU A 51 -17.10 -2.59 -14.73
CA LEU A 51 -16.91 -1.27 -15.34
C LEU A 51 -18.29 -0.66 -15.62
N CYS A 52 -18.81 0.15 -14.70
CA CYS A 52 -19.88 1.10 -15.05
C CYS A 52 -19.24 2.46 -15.31
N CYS A 53 -19.06 2.78 -16.60
CA CYS A 53 -18.94 4.17 -17.02
C CYS A 53 -20.18 4.92 -16.53
N ALA A 54 -19.97 6.06 -15.88
CA ALA A 54 -21.05 6.96 -15.50
C ALA A 54 -21.87 7.32 -16.74
N GLY A 55 -23.14 6.91 -16.73
CA GLY A 55 -24.16 7.36 -17.67
C GLY A 55 -24.18 6.66 -19.03
N GLN A 56 -24.74 5.45 -19.11
CA GLN A 56 -25.60 4.99 -20.22
C GLN A 56 -26.27 3.65 -19.82
N ARG A 57 -27.54 3.48 -20.22
CA ARG A 57 -28.42 2.36 -19.80
C ARG A 57 -27.82 0.99 -20.14
N ALA A 58 -28.05 0.02 -19.26
CA ALA A 58 -27.63 -1.38 -19.38
C ALA A 58 -28.08 -2.01 -20.73
N GLY A 59 -27.12 -2.50 -21.50
CA GLY A 59 -27.30 -3.37 -22.66
C GLY A 59 -27.00 -4.84 -22.34
N PRO A 60 -27.40 -5.80 -23.21
CA PRO A 60 -27.47 -7.21 -22.86
C PRO A 60 -26.10 -7.89 -22.75
N VAL A 61 -26.06 -8.91 -21.88
CA VAL A 61 -24.92 -9.77 -21.57
C VAL A 61 -24.68 -10.74 -22.72
N TYR A 62 -23.45 -10.82 -23.24
CA TYR A 62 -23.03 -11.87 -24.18
C TYR A 62 -22.12 -12.90 -23.49
N THR A 63 -22.43 -14.18 -23.70
CA THR A 63 -21.65 -15.34 -23.25
C THR A 63 -20.51 -15.68 -24.23
N ALA A 64 -19.46 -16.29 -23.69
CA ALA A 64 -18.18 -16.58 -24.35
C ALA A 64 -18.28 -17.34 -25.68
N GLY A 65 -17.54 -16.86 -26.69
CA GLY A 65 -17.35 -17.52 -27.98
C GLY A 65 -17.65 -16.62 -29.17
N ALA A 66 -16.81 -15.62 -29.46
CA ALA A 66 -16.83 -14.90 -30.73
C ALA A 66 -15.45 -14.31 -31.05
N GLU A 67 -15.12 -14.32 -32.34
CA GLU A 67 -13.82 -14.09 -32.96
C GLU A 67 -13.25 -12.67 -32.74
N ARG A 68 -11.93 -12.55 -32.93
CA ARG A 68 -11.21 -11.27 -33.01
C ARG A 68 -11.80 -10.39 -34.12
N SER A 69 -12.68 -9.46 -33.77
CA SER A 69 -12.73 -8.10 -34.33
C SER A 69 -13.86 -7.30 -33.67
N GLN A 70 -13.64 -6.00 -33.49
CA GLN A 70 -14.62 -4.98 -33.09
C GLN A 70 -14.97 -4.88 -31.60
N CYS A 71 -13.96 -4.61 -30.76
CA CYS A 71 -14.16 -3.73 -29.60
C CYS A 71 -13.56 -2.36 -29.95
N GLY A 72 -14.41 -1.41 -30.35
CA GLY A 72 -14.01 -0.04 -30.71
C GLY A 72 -13.87 0.92 -29.52
N SER A 73 -13.66 0.42 -28.30
CA SER A 73 -13.57 1.28 -27.10
C SER A 73 -12.42 0.93 -26.15
N CYS A 74 -11.51 0.03 -26.54
CA CYS A 74 -10.18 0.05 -25.96
C CYS A 74 -9.45 1.24 -26.60
N LEU A 75 -8.99 2.21 -25.81
CA LEU A 75 -8.02 3.19 -26.30
C LEU A 75 -6.97 2.42 -27.12
N PRO A 76 -6.79 2.73 -28.42
CA PRO A 76 -5.76 2.08 -29.19
C PRO A 76 -4.43 2.28 -28.47
N CYS A 77 -3.60 1.25 -28.38
CA CYS A 77 -2.18 1.41 -28.14
C CYS A 77 -1.59 2.16 -29.35
N THR A 78 -1.91 3.44 -29.49
CA THR A 78 -1.19 4.35 -30.37
C THR A 78 0.20 4.46 -29.79
N ALA A 79 1.20 4.07 -30.57
CA ALA A 79 2.58 4.43 -30.30
C ALA A 79 2.63 5.89 -29.88
N ALA A 80 3.25 6.17 -28.73
CA ALA A 80 3.34 7.51 -28.18
C ALA A 80 3.85 8.47 -29.27
N GLU A 81 2.98 9.37 -29.73
CA GLU A 81 3.42 10.53 -30.49
C GLU A 81 4.40 11.29 -29.59
N GLY A 82 5.58 11.64 -30.13
CA GLY A 82 6.77 12.10 -29.41
C GLY A 82 6.53 13.30 -28.48
N GLY A 83 5.98 13.01 -27.30
CA GLY A 83 5.81 13.91 -26.18
C GLY A 83 7.01 13.85 -25.25
N VAL A 84 7.22 14.93 -24.52
CA VAL A 84 8.32 15.12 -23.58
C VAL A 84 8.12 14.21 -22.36
N ASN A 85 9.06 13.30 -22.09
CA ASN A 85 9.00 12.40 -20.93
C ASN A 85 9.63 13.05 -19.67
N VAL A 86 9.23 14.29 -19.38
CA VAL A 86 9.65 14.97 -18.15
C VAL A 86 8.89 14.36 -16.99
N ILE A 87 9.64 13.87 -16.00
CA ILE A 87 9.05 13.29 -14.80
C ILE A 87 8.42 14.40 -13.97
N ASN A 88 7.15 14.24 -13.65
CA ASN A 88 6.37 15.15 -12.81
C ASN A 88 5.69 14.44 -11.63
N THR A 89 5.66 13.10 -11.64
CA THR A 89 5.01 12.26 -10.63
C THR A 89 6.02 11.27 -10.05
N ILE A 90 6.01 11.08 -8.73
CA ILE A 90 6.90 10.16 -8.03
C ILE A 90 6.05 9.24 -7.16
N LEU A 91 6.19 7.94 -7.39
CA LEU A 91 5.54 6.90 -6.60
C LEU A 91 6.60 6.20 -5.74
N PHE A 92 6.38 6.16 -4.44
CA PHE A 92 7.28 5.56 -3.48
C PHE A 92 6.76 4.21 -3.01
N ASP A 93 7.65 3.25 -2.83
CA ASP A 93 7.43 2.21 -1.84
C ASP A 93 7.47 2.81 -0.41
N MET A 94 6.91 2.08 0.57
CA MET A 94 6.95 2.49 1.97
C MET A 94 8.15 1.89 2.71
N GLY A 95 8.16 0.56 2.87
CA GLY A 95 9.02 -0.15 3.80
C GLY A 95 10.38 -0.52 3.22
N GLY A 96 11.44 0.05 3.79
CA GLY A 96 12.80 0.04 3.25
C GLY A 96 13.10 1.28 2.42
N THR A 97 12.08 2.09 2.10
CA THR A 97 12.17 3.23 1.19
C THR A 97 11.99 4.57 1.92
N LEU A 98 10.83 4.79 2.54
CA LEU A 98 10.53 5.96 3.38
C LEU A 98 10.83 5.68 4.85
N GLU A 99 10.66 4.44 5.29
CA GLU A 99 10.97 3.97 6.63
C GLU A 99 11.91 2.77 6.61
N ASP A 100 12.70 2.59 7.64
CA ASP A 100 13.39 1.33 7.91
C ASP A 100 12.48 0.43 8.76
N ILE A 101 12.41 -0.86 8.41
CA ILE A 101 11.54 -1.85 9.08
C ILE A 101 12.34 -3.08 9.48
N TRP A 102 12.35 -3.44 10.76
CA TRP A 102 12.99 -4.66 11.26
C TRP A 102 12.22 -5.28 12.40
N TYR A 103 12.57 -6.51 12.76
CA TYR A 103 12.03 -7.22 13.91
C TYR A 103 13.12 -8.07 14.57
N ASN A 104 12.90 -8.45 15.82
CA ASN A 104 13.81 -9.25 16.63
C ASN A 104 13.02 -10.15 17.60
N ASP A 105 13.71 -10.92 18.43
CA ASP A 105 13.09 -11.83 19.41
C ASP A 105 12.19 -11.11 20.41
N GLN A 106 12.51 -9.86 20.77
CA GLN A 106 11.69 -9.05 21.68
C GLN A 106 10.35 -8.67 21.05
N THR A 107 10.36 -8.22 19.78
CA THR A 107 9.12 -7.92 19.05
C THR A 107 8.28 -9.17 18.81
N ILE A 108 8.92 -10.33 18.55
CA ILE A 108 8.23 -11.62 18.43
C ILE A 108 7.50 -11.97 19.73
N HIS A 109 8.18 -11.83 20.88
CA HIS A 109 7.56 -12.06 22.18
C HIS A 109 6.41 -11.10 22.45
N SER A 110 6.62 -9.82 22.16
CA SER A 110 5.63 -8.76 22.40
C SER A 110 4.36 -9.00 21.59
N VAL A 111 4.48 -9.20 20.27
CA VAL A 111 3.31 -9.45 19.42
C VAL A 111 2.61 -10.75 19.79
N THR A 112 3.35 -11.79 20.19
CA THR A 112 2.78 -13.07 20.64
C THR A 112 1.90 -12.87 21.88
N GLY A 113 2.40 -12.13 22.87
CA GLY A 113 1.66 -11.83 24.09
C GLY A 113 0.42 -10.96 23.84
N GLU A 114 0.57 -9.91 23.03
CA GLU A 114 -0.53 -8.99 22.70
C GLU A 114 -1.63 -9.67 21.90
N LEU A 115 -1.28 -10.43 20.85
CA LEU A 115 -2.25 -11.21 20.07
C LEU A 115 -3.02 -12.19 20.95
N ARG A 116 -2.33 -12.91 21.85
CA ARG A 116 -3.01 -13.85 22.74
C ARG A 116 -3.94 -13.14 23.71
N THR A 117 -3.52 -12.01 24.28
CA THR A 117 -4.36 -11.20 25.17
C THR A 117 -5.62 -10.73 24.45
N PHE A 118 -5.45 -10.11 23.29
CA PHE A 118 -6.55 -9.63 22.45
C PHE A 118 -7.51 -10.76 22.07
N LEU A 119 -6.98 -11.91 21.61
CA LEU A 119 -7.83 -13.06 21.27
C LEU A 119 -8.63 -13.55 22.48
N ASN A 120 -8.04 -13.61 23.68
CA ASN A 120 -8.78 -14.00 24.89
C ASN A 120 -9.88 -12.99 25.25
N GLU A 121 -9.63 -11.69 25.11
CA GLU A 121 -10.62 -10.62 25.38
C GLU A 121 -11.80 -10.63 24.41
N HIS A 122 -11.63 -11.25 23.24
CA HIS A 122 -12.65 -11.35 22.18
C HIS A 122 -13.30 -12.74 22.09
N ASP A 123 -13.18 -13.58 23.13
CA ASP A 123 -13.69 -14.96 23.20
C ASP A 123 -13.08 -15.90 22.14
N LEU A 124 -11.88 -15.58 21.65
CA LEU A 124 -11.09 -16.32 20.66
C LEU A 124 -9.83 -16.96 21.28
N GLY A 125 -9.86 -17.25 22.58
CA GLY A 125 -8.74 -17.82 23.31
C GLY A 125 -8.28 -19.17 22.76
N THR A 126 -6.98 -19.31 22.47
CA THR A 126 -6.42 -20.52 21.84
C THR A 126 -6.10 -21.65 22.81
N GLY A 127 -6.09 -21.38 24.12
CA GLY A 127 -5.70 -22.34 25.17
C GLY A 127 -4.23 -22.79 25.12
N CYS A 128 -3.43 -22.26 24.20
CA CYS A 128 -2.03 -22.63 23.99
C CYS A 128 -1.09 -21.71 24.78
N ASN A 129 0.10 -22.21 25.15
CA ASN A 129 1.20 -21.36 25.61
C ASN A 129 1.83 -20.58 24.43
N ASP A 130 2.69 -19.62 24.74
CA ASP A 130 3.29 -18.69 23.76
C ASP A 130 4.09 -19.43 22.67
N ILE A 131 4.86 -20.45 23.05
CA ILE A 131 5.68 -21.23 22.11
C ILE A 131 4.79 -21.96 21.10
N THR A 132 3.77 -22.67 21.59
CA THR A 132 2.83 -23.41 20.73
C THR A 132 2.02 -22.45 19.86
N PHE A 133 1.56 -21.33 20.41
CA PHE A 133 0.83 -20.31 19.66
C PHE A 133 1.69 -19.73 18.54
N TRP A 134 2.90 -19.25 18.85
CA TRP A 134 3.81 -18.68 17.88
C TRP A 134 4.17 -19.66 16.77
N ASN A 135 4.45 -20.93 17.11
CA ASN A 135 4.82 -21.94 16.11
C ASN A 135 3.71 -22.17 15.08
N LYS A 136 2.45 -22.26 15.53
CA LYS A 136 1.28 -22.40 14.65
C LYS A 136 1.05 -21.15 13.82
N LEU A 137 1.02 -19.98 14.45
CA LEU A 137 0.86 -18.69 13.78
C LEU A 137 1.93 -18.48 12.69
N ASN A 138 3.19 -18.68 13.05
CA ASN A 138 4.32 -18.52 12.13
C ASN A 138 4.29 -19.56 10.98
N SER A 139 3.72 -20.75 11.21
CA SER A 139 3.45 -21.71 10.12
C SER A 139 2.44 -21.16 9.11
N GLY A 140 1.34 -20.59 9.61
CA GLY A 140 0.34 -19.90 8.80
C GLY A 140 0.92 -18.71 8.03
N ILE A 141 1.72 -17.88 8.69
CA ILE A 141 2.41 -16.73 8.08
C ILE A 141 3.33 -17.17 6.94
N ARG A 142 4.15 -18.21 7.14
CA ARG A 142 5.03 -18.73 6.07
C ARG A 142 4.23 -19.26 4.88
N THR A 143 3.15 -19.98 5.15
CA THR A 143 2.27 -20.54 4.11
C THR A 143 1.63 -19.41 3.30
N TYR A 144 1.08 -18.40 3.97
CA TYR A 144 0.50 -17.23 3.31
C TYR A 144 1.53 -16.42 2.54
N LYS A 145 2.72 -16.19 3.11
CA LYS A 145 3.81 -15.48 2.43
C LYS A 145 4.20 -16.19 1.13
N GLN A 146 4.38 -17.51 1.17
CA GLN A 146 4.68 -18.28 -0.03
C GLN A 146 3.56 -18.16 -1.08
N TRP A 147 2.30 -18.29 -0.66
CA TRP A 147 1.15 -18.16 -1.56
C TRP A 147 1.06 -16.76 -2.18
N SER A 148 1.08 -15.71 -1.35
CA SER A 148 0.93 -14.31 -1.79
C SER A 148 2.06 -13.86 -2.71
N GLU A 149 3.31 -14.26 -2.43
CA GLU A 149 4.46 -13.93 -3.28
C GLU A 149 4.45 -14.73 -4.59
N SER A 150 4.07 -16.02 -4.56
CA SER A 150 4.03 -16.85 -5.78
C SER A 150 2.90 -16.46 -6.73
N ASN A 151 1.79 -15.96 -6.19
CA ASN A 151 0.64 -15.53 -6.99
C ASN A 151 0.68 -14.02 -7.31
N GLU A 152 1.56 -13.26 -6.66
CA GLU A 152 1.57 -11.79 -6.69
C GLU A 152 0.20 -11.17 -6.29
N LEU A 153 -0.51 -11.82 -5.37
CA LEU A 153 -1.84 -11.44 -4.90
C LEU A 153 -1.87 -11.19 -3.39
N GLU A 154 -2.79 -10.32 -2.97
CA GLU A 154 -3.08 -10.03 -1.56
C GLU A 154 -4.52 -10.39 -1.24
N LYS A 155 -4.72 -11.11 -0.15
CA LYS A 155 -6.03 -11.36 0.44
C LYS A 155 -6.40 -10.26 1.43
N LYS A 156 -7.69 -10.14 1.75
CA LYS A 156 -8.13 -9.24 2.81
C LYS A 156 -7.76 -9.81 4.19
N PRO A 157 -7.55 -8.99 5.23
CA PRO A 157 -7.33 -9.48 6.59
C PRO A 157 -8.35 -10.55 7.01
N GLU A 158 -9.63 -10.34 6.68
CA GLU A 158 -10.76 -11.23 6.97
C GLU A 158 -10.68 -12.58 6.23
N GLU A 159 -9.76 -12.73 5.29
CA GLU A 159 -9.40 -14.01 4.68
C GLU A 159 -8.08 -14.53 5.27
N ILE A 160 -7.06 -13.67 5.38
CA ILE A 160 -5.70 -14.04 5.83
C ILE A 160 -5.73 -14.67 7.23
N TRP A 161 -6.36 -13.98 8.19
CA TRP A 161 -6.37 -14.39 9.58
C TRP A 161 -7.02 -15.76 9.78
N PRO A 162 -8.26 -16.00 9.33
CA PRO A 162 -8.90 -17.30 9.49
C PRO A 162 -8.33 -18.41 8.59
N GLU A 163 -7.98 -18.11 7.34
CA GLU A 163 -7.60 -19.16 6.37
C GLU A 163 -6.13 -19.58 6.49
N TYR A 164 -5.27 -18.72 7.03
CA TYR A 164 -3.84 -18.98 7.10
C TYR A 164 -3.28 -18.81 8.51
N TYR A 165 -3.33 -17.59 9.08
CA TYR A 165 -2.60 -17.28 10.30
C TYR A 165 -3.14 -18.06 11.51
N MET A 166 -4.45 -18.27 11.54
CA MET A 166 -5.15 -19.01 12.58
C MET A 166 -5.73 -20.35 12.12
N ALA A 167 -5.32 -20.84 10.94
CA ALA A 167 -5.89 -22.06 10.34
C ALA A 167 -5.73 -23.31 11.23
N ASP A 168 -4.64 -23.38 11.99
CA ASP A 168 -4.33 -24.50 12.89
C ASP A 168 -4.99 -24.36 14.28
N PHE A 169 -5.87 -23.37 14.46
CA PHE A 169 -6.64 -23.16 15.68
C PHE A 169 -8.12 -23.41 15.41
N ASN A 170 -8.78 -24.14 16.30
CA ASN A 170 -10.21 -24.43 16.19
C ASN A 170 -11.02 -23.26 16.79
N LEU A 171 -10.98 -22.11 16.12
CA LEU A 171 -11.66 -20.88 16.53
C LEU A 171 -12.92 -20.62 15.71
N ASP A 172 -13.83 -19.81 16.25
CA ASP A 172 -14.98 -19.31 15.51
C ASP A 172 -14.49 -18.40 14.37
N ARG A 173 -14.77 -18.84 13.13
CA ARG A 173 -14.31 -18.16 11.92
C ARG A 173 -15.00 -16.81 11.74
N GLU A 174 -16.30 -16.71 11.98
CA GLU A 174 -17.05 -15.46 11.80
C GLU A 174 -16.56 -14.40 12.78
N ARG A 175 -16.37 -14.80 14.04
CA ARG A 175 -15.84 -13.90 15.07
C ARG A 175 -14.40 -13.45 14.77
N LEU A 176 -13.58 -14.34 14.24
CA LEU A 176 -12.21 -14.00 13.85
C LEU A 176 -12.18 -13.02 12.66
N GLN A 177 -13.12 -13.15 11.72
CA GLN A 177 -13.26 -12.21 10.60
C GLN A 177 -13.60 -10.80 11.10
N GLU A 178 -14.48 -10.67 12.08
CA GLU A 178 -14.88 -9.36 12.65
C GLU A 178 -13.70 -8.57 13.23
N VAL A 179 -12.68 -9.26 13.75
CA VAL A 179 -11.52 -8.65 14.42
C VAL A 179 -10.23 -8.70 13.59
N ALA A 180 -10.29 -9.23 12.37
CA ALA A 180 -9.10 -9.53 11.57
C ALA A 180 -8.27 -8.29 11.22
N GLU A 181 -8.91 -7.16 10.92
CA GLU A 181 -8.17 -5.91 10.65
C GLU A 181 -7.49 -5.37 11.91
N GLN A 182 -8.10 -5.52 13.10
CA GLN A 182 -7.47 -5.10 14.35
C GLN A 182 -6.24 -5.97 14.65
N LEU A 183 -6.35 -7.28 14.42
CA LEU A 183 -5.22 -8.20 14.50
C LEU A 183 -4.11 -7.84 13.50
N ALA A 184 -4.47 -7.50 12.25
CA ALA A 184 -3.52 -7.05 11.23
C ALA A 184 -2.81 -5.75 11.64
N GLY A 185 -3.56 -4.75 12.11
CA GLY A 185 -3.00 -3.50 12.61
C GLY A 185 -2.06 -3.72 13.79
N MET A 186 -2.47 -4.51 14.77
CA MET A 186 -1.64 -4.86 15.93
C MET A 186 -0.36 -5.61 15.53
N TRP A 187 -0.45 -6.52 14.57
CA TRP A 187 0.73 -7.15 13.99
C TRP A 187 1.69 -6.09 13.40
N GLU A 188 1.19 -5.20 12.56
CA GLU A 188 2.02 -4.21 11.86
C GLU A 188 2.76 -3.24 12.79
N VAL A 189 2.18 -2.92 13.97
CA VAL A 189 2.77 -1.98 14.94
C VAL A 189 3.59 -2.64 16.05
N THR A 190 3.28 -3.88 16.42
CA THR A 190 3.96 -4.57 17.54
C THR A 190 5.05 -5.53 17.03
N TYR A 191 4.86 -6.17 15.88
CA TYR A 191 5.85 -7.09 15.32
C TYR A 191 7.03 -6.34 14.69
N TYR A 192 6.77 -5.20 14.06
CA TYR A 192 7.79 -4.44 13.35
C TYR A 192 8.21 -3.21 14.16
N HIS A 193 9.51 -3.05 14.35
CA HIS A 193 10.09 -1.73 14.59
C HIS A 193 10.14 -0.97 13.28
N ARG A 194 9.71 0.30 13.34
CA ARG A 194 9.68 1.21 12.20
C ARG A 194 10.28 2.54 12.57
N GLU A 195 11.13 3.06 11.70
CA GLU A 195 11.73 4.38 11.87
C GLU A 195 11.72 5.13 10.56
N LEU A 196 11.20 6.36 10.57
CA LEU A 196 11.26 7.24 9.40
C LEU A 196 12.74 7.48 9.04
N ARG A 197 13.09 7.26 7.78
CA ARG A 197 14.48 7.46 7.34
C ARG A 197 14.89 8.94 7.47
N PRO A 198 16.18 9.23 7.72
CA PRO A 198 16.67 10.60 7.81
C PRO A 198 16.33 11.41 6.56
N LYS A 199 16.01 12.70 6.75
CA LYS A 199 15.74 13.69 5.70
C LYS A 199 14.53 13.39 4.79
N VAL A 200 13.71 12.38 5.10
CA VAL A 200 12.54 12.04 4.26
C VAL A 200 11.58 13.23 4.18
N LYS A 201 11.22 13.82 5.32
CA LYS A 201 10.27 14.92 5.37
C LYS A 201 10.76 16.15 4.58
N GLU A 202 12.01 16.53 4.77
CA GLU A 202 12.66 17.63 4.07
C GLU A 202 12.71 17.39 2.56
N THR A 203 12.96 16.14 2.15
CA THR A 203 12.96 15.75 0.73
C THR A 203 11.56 15.82 0.13
N LEU A 204 10.53 15.29 0.82
CA LEU A 204 9.15 15.38 0.35
C LEU A 204 8.68 16.84 0.23
N GLU A 205 9.04 17.69 1.19
CA GLU A 205 8.78 19.14 1.13
C GLU A 205 9.41 19.78 -0.10
N GLU A 206 10.68 19.46 -0.37
CA GLU A 206 11.41 20.02 -1.51
C GLU A 206 10.81 19.55 -2.85
N LEU A 207 10.44 18.27 -2.96
CA LEU A 207 9.77 17.73 -4.12
C LEU A 207 8.40 18.42 -4.34
N LYS A 208 7.59 18.63 -3.29
CA LYS A 208 6.34 19.38 -3.42
C LYS A 208 6.57 20.85 -3.82
N LYS A 209 7.57 21.53 -3.26
CA LYS A 209 7.92 22.92 -3.65
C LYS A 209 8.28 23.04 -5.13
N ARG A 210 8.87 21.99 -5.71
CA ARG A 210 9.22 21.90 -7.13
C ARG A 210 8.06 21.48 -8.04
N GLY A 211 6.89 21.20 -7.46
CA GLY A 211 5.67 20.87 -8.19
C GLY A 211 5.51 19.39 -8.54
N TYR A 212 6.25 18.49 -7.89
CA TYR A 212 6.02 17.05 -8.08
C TYR A 212 4.71 16.58 -7.43
N HIS A 213 4.04 15.66 -8.10
CA HIS A 213 2.93 14.87 -7.56
C HIS A 213 3.50 13.63 -6.87
N LEU A 214 3.07 13.34 -5.65
CA LEU A 214 3.66 12.25 -4.85
C LEU A 214 2.58 11.23 -4.48
N GLY A 215 2.90 9.95 -4.63
CA GLY A 215 2.05 8.84 -4.20
C GLY A 215 2.84 7.71 -3.55
N VAL A 216 2.13 6.80 -2.89
CA VAL A 216 2.72 5.59 -2.28
C VAL A 216 2.09 4.34 -2.91
N ILE A 217 2.88 3.31 -3.18
CA ILE A 217 2.41 1.95 -3.47
C ILE A 217 3.08 0.97 -2.51
N SER A 218 2.29 0.35 -1.63
CA SER A 218 2.80 -0.54 -0.57
C SER A 218 2.17 -1.93 -0.61
N ASN A 219 3.01 -2.96 -0.47
CA ASN A 219 2.53 -4.32 -0.19
C ASN A 219 2.31 -4.44 1.33
N THR A 220 1.05 -4.59 1.76
CA THR A 220 0.66 -4.70 3.17
C THR A 220 -0.55 -5.62 3.32
N ALA A 221 -0.68 -6.28 4.48
CA ALA A 221 -1.84 -7.11 4.82
C ALA A 221 -2.92 -6.36 5.61
N SER A 222 -2.60 -5.22 6.22
CA SER A 222 -3.58 -4.36 6.91
C SER A 222 -4.17 -3.33 5.94
N LEU A 223 -5.45 -2.99 6.13
CA LEU A 223 -6.15 -1.99 5.34
C LEU A 223 -5.77 -0.55 5.74
N TYR A 224 -5.36 -0.31 6.99
CA TYR A 224 -5.16 1.05 7.51
C TYR A 224 -3.76 1.37 8.03
N SER A 225 -2.95 0.38 8.43
CA SER A 225 -1.70 0.62 9.16
C SER A 225 -0.74 1.60 8.47
N VAL A 226 -0.64 1.55 7.14
CA VAL A 226 0.22 2.45 6.37
C VAL A 226 -0.23 3.90 6.49
N PHE A 227 -1.54 4.17 6.52
CA PHE A 227 -2.06 5.53 6.71
C PHE A 227 -1.71 6.05 8.10
N ASP A 228 -1.94 5.24 9.14
CA ASP A 228 -1.65 5.60 10.53
C ASP A 228 -0.16 5.91 10.73
N VAL A 229 0.72 5.11 10.13
CA VAL A 229 2.18 5.32 10.17
C VAL A 229 2.58 6.62 9.46
N LEU A 230 2.03 6.89 8.27
CA LEU A 230 2.29 8.15 7.55
C LEU A 230 1.82 9.38 8.34
N GLU A 231 0.67 9.27 9.04
CA GLU A 231 0.16 10.32 9.93
C GLU A 231 1.05 10.51 11.16
N GLN A 232 1.49 9.43 11.79
CA GLN A 232 2.40 9.47 12.95
C GLN A 232 3.73 10.13 12.61
N TYR A 233 4.25 9.87 11.41
CA TYR A 233 5.45 10.54 10.89
C TYR A 233 5.21 11.99 10.45
N GLY A 234 3.96 12.43 10.37
CA GLY A 234 3.60 13.77 9.92
C GLY A 234 3.97 14.01 8.46
N ILE A 235 3.88 12.97 7.62
CA ILE A 235 4.16 13.02 6.18
C ILE A 235 2.99 12.61 5.30
N ARG A 236 1.85 12.20 5.87
CA ARG A 236 0.66 11.80 5.11
C ARG A 236 0.24 12.87 4.10
N ASP A 237 0.28 14.15 4.47
CA ASP A 237 -0.21 15.27 3.67
C ASP A 237 0.63 15.58 2.41
N TYR A 238 1.83 15.00 2.27
CA TYR A 238 2.61 15.16 1.03
C TYR A 238 2.09 14.28 -0.11
N PHE A 239 1.36 13.21 0.20
CA PHE A 239 0.92 12.20 -0.78
C PHE A 239 -0.53 12.42 -1.22
N GLU A 240 -0.72 12.48 -2.54
CA GLU A 240 -2.04 12.61 -3.17
C GLU A 240 -2.81 11.28 -3.15
N ASP A 241 -2.11 10.16 -3.30
CA ASP A 241 -2.67 8.82 -3.20
C ASP A 241 -1.76 7.86 -2.42
N VAL A 242 -2.37 6.88 -1.75
CA VAL A 242 -1.70 5.75 -1.11
C VAL A 242 -2.41 4.47 -1.56
N THR A 243 -1.78 3.76 -2.49
CA THR A 243 -2.28 2.51 -3.06
C THR A 243 -1.75 1.31 -2.27
N LEU A 244 -2.63 0.48 -1.71
CA LEU A 244 -2.26 -0.68 -0.89
C LEU A 244 -2.63 -2.01 -1.55
N SER A 245 -1.77 -3.02 -1.44
CA SER A 245 -2.09 -4.38 -1.90
C SER A 245 -3.30 -4.96 -1.18
N SER A 246 -3.43 -4.72 0.13
CA SER A 246 -4.60 -5.14 0.94
C SER A 246 -5.91 -4.58 0.41
N VAL A 247 -5.89 -3.40 -0.24
CA VAL A 247 -7.07 -2.78 -0.83
C VAL A 247 -7.32 -3.31 -2.24
N THR A 248 -6.29 -3.34 -3.08
CA THR A 248 -6.40 -3.67 -4.52
C THR A 248 -6.47 -5.17 -4.82
N GLY A 249 -5.95 -6.01 -3.92
CA GLY A 249 -5.81 -7.45 -4.11
C GLY A 249 -4.56 -7.89 -4.89
N TYR A 250 -3.73 -6.95 -5.35
CA TYR A 250 -2.54 -7.24 -6.15
C TYR A 250 -1.27 -6.77 -5.42
N ARG A 251 -0.22 -7.59 -5.44
CA ARG A 251 1.08 -7.25 -4.84
C ARG A 251 2.07 -6.85 -5.92
N LYS A 252 2.93 -5.87 -5.64
CA LYS A 252 4.12 -5.63 -6.47
C LYS A 252 4.94 -6.93 -6.57
N PRO A 253 5.44 -7.32 -7.76
CA PRO A 253 5.52 -6.55 -9.02
C PRO A 253 4.33 -6.71 -9.99
N HIS A 254 3.16 -7.20 -9.55
CA HIS A 254 2.00 -7.40 -10.41
C HIS A 254 1.58 -6.07 -11.06
N PRO A 255 1.40 -5.99 -12.39
CA PRO A 255 1.18 -4.72 -13.09
C PRO A 255 -0.10 -3.99 -12.64
N SER A 256 -1.13 -4.72 -12.20
CA SER A 256 -2.43 -4.11 -11.83
C SER A 256 -2.35 -3.13 -10.66
N ILE A 257 -1.49 -3.33 -9.65
CA ILE A 257 -1.41 -2.35 -8.54
C ILE A 257 -0.82 -1.01 -9.03
N PHE A 258 0.18 -1.06 -9.91
CA PHE A 258 0.75 0.13 -10.54
C PHE A 258 -0.26 0.82 -11.46
N GLN A 259 -1.01 0.06 -12.26
CA GLN A 259 -2.06 0.61 -13.13
C GLN A 259 -3.16 1.31 -12.33
N ILE A 260 -3.54 0.76 -11.17
CA ILE A 260 -4.52 1.38 -10.27
C ILE A 260 -3.97 2.70 -9.73
N SER A 261 -2.73 2.69 -9.22
CA SER A 261 -2.08 3.90 -8.69
C SER A 261 -1.93 5.00 -9.75
N LEU A 262 -1.47 4.65 -10.96
CA LEU A 262 -1.36 5.59 -12.08
C LEU A 262 -2.70 6.23 -12.46
N ARG A 263 -3.81 5.48 -12.40
CA ARG A 263 -5.15 6.02 -12.64
C ARG A 263 -5.61 6.97 -11.53
N GLN A 264 -5.33 6.64 -10.27
CA GLN A 264 -5.66 7.49 -9.12
C GLN A 264 -4.88 8.80 -9.18
N MET A 265 -3.61 8.72 -9.54
CA MET A 265 -2.69 9.86 -9.72
C MET A 265 -2.92 10.61 -11.03
N GLN A 266 -3.75 10.09 -11.94
CA GLN A 266 -3.97 10.63 -13.28
C GLN A 266 -2.67 10.84 -14.08
N ALA A 267 -1.69 9.96 -13.87
CA ALA A 267 -0.34 10.08 -14.42
C ALA A 267 -0.07 9.04 -15.51
N LYS A 268 0.78 9.39 -16.47
CA LYS A 268 1.31 8.45 -17.45
C LYS A 268 2.59 7.79 -16.93
N PRO A 269 2.82 6.49 -17.18
CA PRO A 269 4.04 5.82 -16.72
C PRO A 269 5.32 6.54 -17.12
N GLU A 270 5.43 6.99 -18.37
CA GLU A 270 6.62 7.67 -18.91
C GLU A 270 6.93 9.02 -18.23
N GLU A 271 5.95 9.64 -17.56
CA GLU A 271 6.08 10.87 -16.76
C GLU A 271 6.29 10.58 -15.26
N CYS A 272 6.43 9.30 -14.88
CA CYS A 272 6.60 8.86 -13.49
C CYS A 272 8.00 8.34 -13.17
N ALA A 273 8.47 8.63 -11.96
CA ALA A 273 9.52 7.87 -11.30
C ALA A 273 8.90 6.92 -10.27
N TYR A 274 9.40 5.69 -10.19
CA TYR A 274 9.17 4.80 -9.05
C TYR A 274 10.43 4.72 -8.20
N VAL A 275 10.29 4.84 -6.87
CA VAL A 275 11.40 4.77 -5.92
C VAL A 275 11.12 3.64 -4.92
N GLY A 276 12.00 2.65 -4.85
CA GLY A 276 11.82 1.50 -3.94
C GLY A 276 13.13 0.82 -3.55
N ASP A 277 13.09 -0.05 -2.55
CA ASP A 277 14.29 -0.71 -1.99
C ASP A 277 14.61 -2.05 -2.66
N THR A 278 13.59 -2.71 -3.22
CA THR A 278 13.62 -4.12 -3.59
C THR A 278 13.54 -4.28 -5.11
N ILE A 279 14.55 -4.91 -5.73
CA ILE A 279 14.58 -5.08 -7.20
C ILE A 279 13.41 -5.94 -7.66
N SER A 280 13.18 -7.09 -7.01
CA SER A 280 12.16 -8.06 -7.39
C SER A 280 10.73 -7.51 -7.42
N ARG A 281 10.44 -6.45 -6.65
CA ARG A 281 9.08 -5.90 -6.46
C ARG A 281 8.95 -4.54 -7.12
N ASP A 282 9.88 -3.65 -6.83
CA ASP A 282 9.78 -2.23 -7.18
C ASP A 282 10.34 -1.98 -8.56
N ILE A 283 11.60 -2.37 -8.77
CA ILE A 283 12.30 -2.10 -10.03
C ILE A 283 11.68 -2.91 -11.16
N ILE A 284 11.47 -4.22 -10.96
CA ILE A 284 10.79 -5.06 -11.97
C ILE A 284 9.40 -4.52 -12.29
N GLY A 285 8.61 -4.17 -11.27
CA GLY A 285 7.25 -3.64 -11.45
C GLY A 285 7.23 -2.35 -12.26
N ALA A 286 8.06 -1.37 -11.88
CA ALA A 286 8.19 -0.09 -12.58
C ALA A 286 8.67 -0.28 -14.03
N LYS A 287 9.65 -1.15 -14.27
CA LYS A 287 10.16 -1.46 -15.62
C LYS A 287 9.10 -2.12 -16.51
N ARG A 288 8.35 -3.10 -16.00
CA ARG A 288 7.23 -3.74 -16.71
C ARG A 288 6.14 -2.75 -17.09
N MET A 289 5.98 -1.71 -16.30
CA MET A 289 5.01 -0.65 -16.52
C MET A 289 5.55 0.51 -17.37
N HIS A 290 6.80 0.45 -17.81
CA HIS A 290 7.46 1.49 -18.60
C HIS A 290 7.49 2.85 -17.90
N PHE A 291 7.74 2.85 -16.59
CA PHE A 291 7.98 4.08 -15.86
C PHE A 291 9.16 4.83 -16.47
N GLY A 292 9.07 6.17 -16.49
CA GLY A 292 10.18 7.02 -16.92
C GLY A 292 11.47 6.66 -16.20
N ALA A 293 11.42 6.53 -14.86
CA ALA A 293 12.55 6.05 -14.06
C ALA A 293 12.13 4.97 -13.05
N ALA A 294 12.95 3.93 -12.92
CA ALA A 294 12.91 2.99 -11.81
C ALA A 294 14.18 3.18 -10.96
N ILE A 295 14.03 3.76 -9.78
CA ILE A 295 15.13 4.19 -8.90
C ILE A 295 15.18 3.26 -7.69
N GLN A 296 16.34 2.66 -7.46
CA GLN A 296 16.56 1.86 -6.26
C GLN A 296 17.14 2.74 -5.15
N ILE A 297 16.49 2.78 -3.98
CA ILE A 297 17.13 3.28 -2.77
C ILE A 297 17.76 2.13 -2.00
N GLN A 298 19.04 2.24 -1.66
CA GLN A 298 19.70 1.21 -0.88
C GLN A 298 19.09 1.15 0.53
N SER A 299 18.69 -0.06 0.92
CA SER A 299 18.29 -0.39 2.29
C SER A 299 19.20 -1.49 2.82
N PHE A 300 19.62 -1.38 4.07
CA PHE A 300 20.40 -2.42 4.76
C PHE A 300 19.59 -3.73 4.92
N LEU A 301 18.26 -3.67 4.73
CA LEU A 301 17.30 -4.76 4.97
C LEU A 301 16.90 -5.51 3.69
N SER A 302 17.19 -4.98 2.50
CA SER A 302 16.70 -5.51 1.21
C SER A 302 17.66 -6.44 0.49
N ALA A 303 18.95 -6.43 0.85
CA ALA A 303 20.00 -7.20 0.16
C ALA A 303 19.76 -8.73 0.12
N GLN A 304 18.98 -9.28 1.05
CA GLN A 304 18.62 -10.71 1.05
C GLN A 304 17.37 -11.04 0.22
N LYS A 305 16.53 -10.05 -0.11
CA LYS A 305 15.25 -10.25 -0.81
C LYS A 305 15.42 -10.50 -2.32
N ASP A 306 16.54 -10.06 -2.89
CA ASP A 306 16.80 -10.13 -4.34
C ASP A 306 17.75 -11.28 -4.75
N ALA A 307 17.94 -12.26 -3.86
CA ALA A 307 18.69 -13.48 -4.18
C ALA A 307 18.02 -14.24 -5.33
N GLY A 308 18.68 -14.29 -6.49
CA GLY A 308 18.17 -14.98 -7.68
C GLY A 308 17.31 -14.11 -8.61
N VAL A 309 17.27 -12.79 -8.41
CA VAL A 309 16.70 -11.87 -9.40
C VAL A 309 17.56 -11.84 -10.65
N ASP A 310 16.91 -11.88 -11.81
CA ASP A 310 17.58 -11.80 -13.11
C ASP A 310 18.38 -10.49 -13.22
N ALA A 311 19.68 -10.61 -13.50
CA ALA A 311 20.59 -9.50 -13.70
C ALA A 311 20.16 -8.54 -14.83
N ALA A 312 19.22 -8.96 -15.69
CA ALA A 312 18.60 -8.12 -16.72
C ALA A 312 17.78 -6.95 -16.14
N TYR A 313 17.25 -7.05 -14.92
CA TYR A 313 16.48 -5.97 -14.30
C TYR A 313 17.38 -5.08 -13.46
N GLN A 314 17.99 -4.08 -14.10
CA GLN A 314 18.76 -3.04 -13.43
C GLN A 314 17.90 -1.79 -13.18
N PRO A 315 18.06 -1.12 -12.02
CA PRO A 315 17.49 0.20 -11.82
C PRO A 315 18.13 1.22 -12.77
N ASP A 316 17.39 2.27 -13.12
CA ASP A 316 17.91 3.41 -13.89
C ASP A 316 18.89 4.25 -13.07
N HIS A 317 18.71 4.26 -11.75
CA HIS A 317 19.57 4.96 -10.82
C HIS A 317 19.54 4.31 -9.45
N ILE A 318 20.63 4.42 -8.70
CA ILE A 318 20.74 3.92 -7.33
C ILE A 318 21.09 5.09 -6.43
N ILE A 319 20.29 5.32 -5.40
CA ILE A 319 20.52 6.34 -4.38
C ILE A 319 20.77 5.68 -3.02
N ARG A 320 21.52 6.35 -2.14
CA ARG A 320 21.73 5.88 -0.76
C ARG A 320 20.83 6.58 0.23
N GLU A 321 20.65 7.88 0.05
CA GLU A 321 19.73 8.70 0.82
C GLU A 321 18.70 9.38 -0.08
N LEU A 322 17.51 9.63 0.46
CA LEU A 322 16.40 10.20 -0.31
C LEU A 322 16.71 11.57 -0.95
N PRO A 323 17.53 12.47 -0.36
CA PRO A 323 17.87 13.74 -1.00
C PRO A 323 18.53 13.61 -2.37
N GLU A 324 19.30 12.55 -2.64
CA GLU A 324 19.94 12.29 -3.94
C GLU A 324 18.89 12.18 -5.07
N LEU A 325 17.66 11.82 -4.74
CA LEU A 325 16.54 11.76 -5.69
C LEU A 325 16.27 13.13 -6.34
N VAL A 326 16.37 14.21 -5.58
CA VAL A 326 16.10 15.56 -6.09
C VAL A 326 17.12 15.91 -7.17
N ASP A 327 18.39 15.67 -6.91
CA ASP A 327 19.48 15.97 -7.84
C ASP A 327 19.34 15.14 -9.13
N TYR A 328 19.07 13.84 -9.00
CA TYR A 328 18.85 12.95 -10.15
C TYR A 328 17.69 13.42 -11.03
N LEU A 329 16.54 13.74 -10.43
CA LEU A 329 15.35 14.15 -11.18
C LEU A 329 15.56 15.47 -11.91
N GLU A 330 16.26 16.43 -11.30
CA GLU A 330 16.58 17.70 -11.94
C GLU A 330 17.53 17.52 -13.12
N GLU A 331 18.61 16.75 -12.95
CA GLU A 331 19.57 16.48 -14.02
C GLU A 331 18.88 15.78 -15.19
N ARG A 332 18.10 14.73 -14.89
CA ARG A 332 17.34 13.97 -15.88
C ARG A 332 16.34 14.85 -16.63
N ASN A 333 15.49 15.57 -15.90
CA ASN A 333 14.47 16.43 -16.51
C ASN A 333 15.10 17.58 -17.31
N ARG A 334 16.27 18.09 -16.89
CA ARG A 334 17.04 19.07 -17.67
C ARG A 334 17.58 18.45 -18.96
N ALA A 335 18.16 17.26 -18.90
CA ALA A 335 18.66 16.55 -20.07
C ALA A 335 17.54 16.29 -21.09
N GLU A 336 16.37 15.84 -20.62
CA GLU A 336 15.19 15.59 -21.47
C GLU A 336 14.65 16.86 -22.12
N ARG A 337 14.80 18.03 -21.48
CA ARG A 337 14.45 19.32 -22.09
C ARG A 337 15.48 19.82 -23.10
N LEU A 338 16.74 19.39 -22.99
CA LEU A 338 17.82 19.80 -23.89
C LEU A 338 17.85 18.97 -25.18
N THR A 339 17.44 17.70 -25.14
CA THR A 339 17.22 16.88 -26.33
C THR A 339 16.09 17.41 -27.23
N MET A 340 15.35 18.43 -26.77
CA MET A 340 14.31 19.14 -27.52
C MET A 340 14.79 20.36 -28.31
N GLN A 341 16.02 20.86 -28.08
CA GLN A 341 16.55 22.10 -28.71
C GLN A 341 17.46 21.78 -29.90
#